data_AF-A0AAX7SI90-F1
#
_entry.id   AF-A0AAX7SI90-F1
#
_cell.length_a   1.000
_cell.length_b   1.000
_cell.length_c   1.000
_cell.angle_alpha   90.00
_cell.angle_beta   90.00
_cell.angle_gamma   90.00
#
_symmetry.space_group_name_H-M   'P 1'
#
loop_
_entity.id
_entity.type
_entity.pdbx_description
1 polymer ?
#
loop_
_entity_poly.entity_id
_entity_poly.type
_entity_poly.pdbx_seq_one_letter_code
_entity_poly.pdbx_strand_id
1 'polypeptide(L)'
;MTEENNLMNPEEAPAPEPTPAPAPAPKLLCLGACNFKLWTTGQKVTHALFPYVGVGKHALQIETLDYRFGLFLNASTKINKAQNEEIDAVRITVMQHRVALDIILAEKGGLCVLFNTTCCTYIPDNIHSLNMTNALNVLKQLRDAQQQDYVADRQGWWDWLLSGSWKSLLIKGLLALFNVMLLFCLFTACIIPCLRSIMSNMFKRMLGNYVLVQRNMEDPYRQYDMLNMEERVENPYSSLYRTVV
;
A
#
# COMPACT_ATOMS: atom_id res chain seq x y z
N MET A 1 40.96 -39.85 22.99
CA MET A 1 39.65 -39.80 22.31
C MET A 1 39.34 -38.33 22.10
N THR A 2 39.86 -37.81 20.99
CA THR A 2 39.71 -36.43 20.52
C THR A 2 39.03 -36.56 19.16
N GLU A 3 37.83 -36.02 19.03
CA GLU A 3 37.22 -35.78 17.74
C GLU A 3 36.56 -34.40 17.81
N GLU A 4 37.24 -33.43 17.21
CA GLU A 4 36.66 -32.20 16.74
C GLU A 4 35.55 -32.52 15.73
N ASN A 5 34.41 -31.83 15.82
CA ASN A 5 33.72 -31.44 14.60
C ASN A 5 33.25 -29.99 14.72
N ASN A 6 33.86 -29.20 13.85
CA ASN A 6 33.71 -27.78 13.61
C ASN A 6 32.43 -27.46 12.80
N LEU A 7 32.14 -26.16 12.75
CA LEU A 7 31.31 -25.42 11.78
C LEU A 7 29.79 -25.53 12.03
N MET A 8 29.02 -24.45 12.14
CA MET A 8 29.05 -23.27 11.28
C MET A 8 28.37 -22.07 11.97
N ASN A 9 29.06 -20.92 12.04
CA ASN A 9 28.44 -19.59 12.18
C ASN A 9 27.99 -19.14 10.78
N PRO A 10 26.81 -18.53 10.57
CA PRO A 10 26.81 -17.06 10.46
C PRO A 10 25.50 -16.41 10.92
N GLU A 11 25.59 -15.19 11.46
CA GLU A 11 25.08 -13.96 10.83
C GLU A 11 24.75 -12.92 11.91
N GLU A 12 25.73 -12.05 12.15
CA GLU A 12 25.60 -10.83 12.93
C GLU A 12 24.69 -9.85 12.16
N ALA A 13 23.44 -9.71 12.59
CA ALA A 13 22.54 -8.67 12.11
C ALA A 13 22.69 -7.41 12.98
N PRO A 14 22.87 -6.21 12.39
CA PRO A 14 23.11 -4.98 13.14
C PRO A 14 21.88 -4.58 13.98
N ALA A 15 22.16 -4.13 15.21
CA ALA A 15 21.18 -3.64 16.17
C ALA A 15 20.33 -2.48 15.60
N PRO A 16 19.01 -2.44 15.85
CA PRO A 16 18.20 -1.26 15.52
C PRO A 16 18.54 -0.11 16.47
N GLU A 17 19.03 0.99 15.90
CA GLU A 17 19.23 2.27 16.59
C GLU A 17 17.93 2.83 17.19
N PRO A 18 18.04 3.67 18.24
CA PRO A 18 16.95 4.01 19.14
C PRO A 18 15.92 4.93 18.47
N THR A 19 14.64 4.55 18.57
CA THR A 19 13.52 5.40 18.18
C THR A 19 13.50 6.68 19.03
N PRO A 20 13.28 7.87 18.42
CA PRO A 20 13.18 9.10 19.19
C PRO A 20 11.98 9.04 20.14
N ALA A 21 12.25 9.35 21.41
CA ALA A 21 11.30 9.30 22.51
C ALA A 21 10.01 10.10 22.22
N PRO A 22 8.82 9.60 22.61
CA PRO A 22 7.61 10.39 22.55
C PRO A 22 7.68 11.54 23.57
N ALA A 23 7.69 12.77 23.06
CA ALA A 23 7.51 13.99 23.85
C ALA A 23 6.16 13.96 24.59
N PRO A 24 6.05 14.69 25.72
CA PRO A 24 5.25 14.31 26.87
C PRO A 24 3.76 14.29 26.56
N ALA A 25 3.08 13.23 27.00
CA ALA A 25 1.63 13.22 27.13
C ALA A 25 1.24 13.90 28.44
N PRO A 26 0.43 14.97 28.44
CA PRO A 26 -0.30 15.35 29.62
C PRO A 26 -1.79 15.13 29.43
N LYS A 27 -2.33 14.41 30.43
CA LYS A 27 -3.73 14.24 30.82
C LYS A 27 -4.53 13.18 30.07
N LEU A 28 -4.16 11.91 30.30
CA LEU A 28 -5.15 10.84 30.40
C LEU A 28 -5.83 10.94 31.77
N LEU A 29 -6.99 11.60 31.82
CA LEU A 29 -7.97 11.35 32.89
C LEU A 29 -9.37 11.76 32.42
N CYS A 30 -10.11 10.83 31.82
CA CYS A 30 -11.56 10.95 31.72
C CYS A 30 -12.21 9.60 32.04
N LEU A 31 -12.55 9.43 33.32
CA LEU A 31 -13.68 8.61 33.77
C LEU A 31 -14.96 9.37 33.37
N GLY A 32 -15.55 9.02 32.23
CA GLY A 32 -16.81 9.62 31.75
C GLY A 32 -16.65 10.62 30.60
N ALA A 33 -17.15 10.22 29.43
CA ALA A 33 -17.42 11.01 28.23
C ALA A 33 -16.47 12.20 27.94
N CYS A 34 -15.24 11.90 27.51
CA CYS A 34 -14.43 12.88 26.80
C CYS A 34 -15.05 13.10 25.41
N ASN A 35 -15.49 14.31 25.09
CA ASN A 35 -15.88 14.68 23.72
C ASN A 35 -14.63 14.69 22.84
N PHE A 36 -14.15 13.51 22.45
CA PHE A 36 -13.02 13.36 21.54
C PHE A 36 -13.48 13.70 20.12
N LYS A 37 -13.33 14.96 19.76
CA LYS A 37 -13.70 15.44 18.42
C LYS A 37 -12.61 15.05 17.44
N LEU A 38 -12.78 13.88 16.80
CA LEU A 38 -11.84 13.33 15.81
C LEU A 38 -11.61 14.28 14.61
N TRP A 39 -12.60 15.12 14.28
CA TRP A 39 -12.57 16.01 13.12
C TRP A 39 -12.94 17.44 13.47
N THR A 40 -12.12 18.39 13.01
CA THR A 40 -12.45 19.81 13.07
C THR A 40 -13.71 20.10 12.24
N THR A 41 -14.47 21.13 12.61
CA THR A 41 -15.70 21.49 11.88
C THR A 41 -15.41 21.79 10.41
N GLY A 42 -14.26 22.41 10.09
CA GLY A 42 -13.81 22.67 8.72
C GLY A 42 -13.56 21.39 7.92
N GLN A 43 -12.87 20.41 8.50
CA GLN A 43 -12.63 19.12 7.82
C GLN A 43 -13.92 18.39 7.50
N LYS A 44 -14.93 18.45 8.37
CA LYS A 44 -16.25 17.85 8.10
C LYS A 44 -16.90 18.48 6.86
N VAL A 45 -16.83 19.80 6.74
CA VAL A 45 -17.39 20.53 5.59
C VAL A 45 -16.62 20.20 4.31
N THR A 46 -15.29 20.13 4.35
CA THR A 46 -14.48 19.79 3.17
C THR A 46 -14.70 18.36 2.69
N HIS A 47 -14.84 17.40 3.62
CA HIS A 47 -15.14 16.00 3.29
C HIS A 47 -16.56 15.85 2.72
N ALA A 48 -17.51 16.67 3.18
CA ALA A 48 -18.87 16.71 2.62
C ALA A 48 -18.91 17.35 1.22
N LEU A 49 -18.11 18.39 0.99
CA LEU A 49 -18.03 19.09 -0.30
C LEU A 49 -17.30 18.27 -1.37
N PHE A 50 -16.30 17.48 -0.98
CA PHE A 50 -15.52 16.62 -1.87
C PHE A 50 -15.48 15.16 -1.36
N PRO A 51 -16.54 14.36 -1.63
CA PRO A 51 -16.67 13.00 -1.10
C PRO A 51 -15.50 12.08 -1.49
N TYR A 52 -14.93 12.25 -2.69
CA TYR A 52 -13.83 11.42 -3.19
C TYR A 52 -12.54 11.56 -2.35
N VAL A 53 -12.20 12.78 -1.93
CA VAL A 53 -11.04 13.01 -1.05
C VAL A 53 -11.33 12.51 0.36
N GLY A 54 -12.59 12.62 0.79
CA GLY A 54 -13.05 12.14 2.08
C GLY A 54 -12.89 10.63 2.25
N VAL A 55 -13.36 9.83 1.28
CA VAL A 55 -13.32 8.36 1.38
C VAL A 55 -11.89 7.81 1.49
N GLY A 56 -10.94 8.35 0.72
CA GLY A 56 -9.54 7.91 0.79
C GLY A 56 -8.88 8.24 2.13
N LYS A 57 -9.16 9.43 2.68
CA LYS A 57 -8.66 9.83 4.01
C LYS A 57 -9.29 9.02 5.13
N HIS A 58 -10.58 8.69 5.04
CA HIS A 58 -11.26 7.85 6.03
C HIS A 58 -10.76 6.40 6.01
N ALA A 59 -10.59 5.81 4.82
CA ALA A 59 -10.06 4.45 4.69
C ALA A 59 -8.66 4.31 5.33
N LEU A 60 -7.75 5.22 5.02
CA LEU A 60 -6.39 5.21 5.58
C LEU A 60 -6.38 5.36 7.11
N GLN A 61 -7.28 6.18 7.65
CA GLN A 61 -7.38 6.36 9.09
C GLN A 61 -7.97 5.15 9.80
N ILE A 62 -8.94 4.46 9.19
CA ILE A 62 -9.50 3.22 9.73
C ILE A 62 -8.38 2.18 9.82
N GLU A 63 -7.61 1.98 8.75
CA GLU A 63 -6.46 1.06 8.74
C GLU A 63 -5.41 1.43 9.80
N THR A 64 -5.08 2.72 9.92
CA THR A 64 -4.12 3.20 10.93
C THR A 64 -4.62 2.97 12.37
N LEU A 65 -5.92 3.18 12.61
CA LEU A 65 -6.53 2.98 13.92
C LEU A 65 -6.57 1.49 14.27
N ASP A 66 -6.91 0.66 13.28
CA ASP A 66 -6.97 -0.79 13.41
C ASP A 66 -5.61 -1.38 13.81
N TYR A 67 -4.54 -1.01 13.10
CA TYR A 67 -3.17 -1.40 13.45
C TYR A 67 -2.79 -1.01 14.89
N ARG A 68 -3.08 0.24 15.28
CA ARG A 68 -2.77 0.74 16.64
C ARG A 68 -3.58 0.03 17.71
N PHE A 69 -4.83 -0.32 17.40
CA PHE A 69 -5.71 -1.04 18.31
C PHE A 69 -5.24 -2.48 18.49
N GLY A 70 -4.85 -3.17 17.41
CA GLY A 70 -4.25 -4.50 17.47
C GLY A 70 -2.97 -4.53 18.32
N LEU A 71 -2.09 -3.55 18.14
CA LEU A 71 -0.88 -3.40 18.97
C LEU A 71 -1.23 -3.16 20.45
N PHE A 72 -2.22 -2.30 20.71
CA PHE A 72 -2.71 -2.04 22.06
C PHE A 72 -3.30 -3.30 22.72
N LEU A 73 -4.11 -4.08 22.01
CA LEU A 73 -4.68 -5.32 22.52
C LEU A 73 -3.60 -6.35 22.84
N ASN A 74 -2.58 -6.49 21.98
CA ASN A 74 -1.45 -7.38 22.24
C ASN A 74 -0.68 -6.95 23.50
N ALA A 75 -0.33 -5.67 23.62
CA ALA A 75 0.34 -5.15 24.81
C ALA A 75 -0.53 -5.30 26.08
N SER A 76 -1.83 -4.99 25.99
CA SER A 76 -2.78 -5.09 27.09
C SER A 76 -2.95 -6.52 27.59
N THR A 77 -3.07 -7.50 26.70
CA THR A 77 -3.16 -8.92 27.11
C THR A 77 -1.90 -9.41 27.82
N LYS A 78 -0.72 -8.95 27.40
CA LYS A 78 0.56 -9.25 28.07
C LYS A 78 0.63 -8.63 29.47
N ILE A 79 0.27 -7.35 29.59
CA ILE A 79 0.26 -6.63 30.88
C ILE A 79 -0.71 -7.29 31.85
N ASN A 80 -1.95 -7.58 31.41
CA ASN A 80 -2.93 -8.24 32.27
C ASN A 80 -2.46 -9.63 32.72
N LYS A 81 -1.79 -10.39 31.86
CA LYS A 81 -1.22 -11.69 32.23
C LYS A 81 -0.14 -11.53 33.31
N ALA A 82 0.81 -10.62 33.10
CA ALA A 82 1.89 -10.37 34.06
C ALA A 82 1.34 -9.87 35.42
N GLN A 83 0.37 -8.94 35.40
CA GLN A 83 -0.26 -8.46 36.63
C GLN A 83 -0.97 -9.57 37.40
N ASN A 84 -1.64 -10.51 36.72
CA ASN A 84 -2.25 -11.66 37.39
C ASN A 84 -1.21 -12.51 38.11
N GLU A 85 -0.09 -12.82 37.44
CA GLU A 85 1.00 -13.62 38.02
C GLU A 85 1.67 -12.90 39.21
N GLU A 86 1.86 -11.58 39.13
CA GLU A 86 2.39 -10.77 40.23
C GLU A 86 1.46 -10.72 41.44
N ILE A 87 0.14 -10.55 41.23
CA ILE A 87 -0.83 -10.51 42.34
C ILE A 87 -0.88 -11.88 43.05
N ASP A 88 -0.82 -12.99 42.30
CA ASP A 88 -0.76 -14.34 42.88
C ASP A 88 0.49 -14.52 43.75
N ALA A 89 1.66 -14.08 43.27
CA ALA A 89 2.90 -14.14 44.04
C ALA A 89 2.84 -13.27 45.31
N VAL A 90 2.40 -12.02 45.19
CA VAL A 90 2.27 -11.09 46.34
C VAL A 90 1.33 -11.67 47.39
N ARG A 91 0.24 -12.28 46.98
CA ARG A 91 -0.69 -12.92 47.91
C ARG A 91 -0.05 -14.04 48.71
N ILE A 92 0.67 -14.96 48.06
CA ILE A 92 1.33 -16.08 48.75
C ILE A 92 2.27 -15.54 49.82
N THR A 93 3.04 -14.51 49.48
CA THR A 93 3.91 -13.81 50.42
C THR A 93 3.11 -13.18 51.57
N VAL A 94 2.02 -12.45 51.30
CA VAL A 94 1.16 -11.86 52.36
C VAL A 94 0.59 -12.94 53.30
N MET A 95 0.18 -14.09 52.77
CA MET A 95 -0.29 -15.21 53.60
C MET A 95 0.81 -15.76 54.51
N GLN A 96 2.04 -15.92 53.99
CA GLN A 96 3.19 -16.34 54.79
C GLN A 96 3.53 -15.32 55.89
N HIS A 97 3.56 -14.02 55.55
CA HIS A 97 3.79 -12.95 56.52
C HIS A 97 2.74 -12.93 57.63
N ARG A 98 1.47 -13.19 57.29
CA ARG A 98 0.39 -13.25 58.27
C ARG A 98 0.55 -14.40 59.26
N VAL A 99 0.88 -15.60 58.77
CA VAL A 99 1.13 -16.77 59.64
C VAL A 99 2.33 -16.52 60.55
N ALA A 100 3.41 -15.95 60.03
CA ALA A 100 4.60 -15.64 60.82
C ALA A 100 4.30 -14.61 61.93
N LEU A 101 3.57 -13.52 61.61
CA LEU A 101 3.17 -12.52 62.60
C LEU A 101 2.22 -13.08 63.66
N ASP A 102 1.35 -14.02 63.30
CA ASP A 102 0.43 -14.64 64.25
C ASP A 102 1.17 -15.54 65.25
N ILE A 103 2.20 -16.27 64.82
CA ILE A 103 3.08 -17.05 65.70
C ILE A 103 3.81 -16.13 66.68
N ILE A 104 4.35 -15.00 66.22
CA ILE A 104 5.08 -14.04 67.08
C ILE A 104 4.12 -13.39 68.09
N LEU A 105 2.88 -13.13 67.70
CA LEU A 105 1.87 -12.50 68.54
C LEU A 105 1.02 -13.49 69.35
N ALA A 106 1.34 -14.78 69.33
CA ALA A 106 0.56 -15.81 70.01
C ALA A 106 0.36 -15.52 71.50
N GLU A 107 1.37 -14.94 72.17
CA GLU A 107 1.29 -14.55 73.59
C GLU A 107 0.31 -13.39 73.87
N LYS A 108 0.06 -12.53 72.87
CA LYS A 108 -0.87 -11.40 72.95
C LYS A 108 -2.25 -11.71 72.36
N GLY A 109 -2.55 -12.99 72.10
CA GLY A 109 -3.82 -13.42 71.51
C GLY A 109 -3.84 -13.41 69.98
N GLY A 110 -2.68 -13.35 69.32
CA GLY A 110 -2.54 -13.35 67.87
C GLY A 110 -2.88 -12.02 67.20
N LEU A 111 -2.76 -11.98 65.87
CA LEU A 111 -2.98 -10.77 65.06
C LEU A 111 -4.44 -10.26 65.18
N CYS A 112 -5.38 -11.17 65.39
CA CYS A 112 -6.82 -10.90 65.46
C CYS A 112 -7.22 -10.05 66.68
N VAL A 113 -6.72 -10.40 67.87
CA VAL A 113 -7.04 -9.72 69.13
C VAL A 113 -6.35 -8.35 69.20
N LEU A 114 -5.17 -8.23 68.62
CA LEU A 114 -4.40 -6.99 68.62
C LEU A 114 -5.03 -5.90 67.74
N PHE A 115 -5.55 -6.26 66.56
CA PHE A 115 -6.09 -5.30 65.60
C PHE A 115 -7.60 -5.05 65.72
N ASN A 116 -8.33 -5.81 66.55
CA ASN A 116 -9.74 -5.66 66.99
C ASN A 116 -10.81 -5.36 65.88
N THR A 117 -10.44 -5.31 64.60
CA THR A 117 -11.28 -4.78 63.52
C THR A 117 -11.16 -5.56 62.20
N THR A 118 -10.08 -6.32 61.95
CA THR A 118 -9.81 -6.97 60.65
C THR A 118 -9.35 -8.42 60.77
N CYS A 119 -9.98 -9.20 61.64
CA CYS A 119 -9.51 -10.55 61.93
C CYS A 119 -9.66 -11.53 60.75
N CYS A 120 -10.67 -11.38 59.90
CA CYS A 120 -10.98 -12.37 58.85
C CYS A 120 -11.45 -11.69 57.56
N THR A 121 -10.65 -10.79 56.99
CA THR A 121 -10.87 -10.42 55.59
C THR A 121 -10.55 -11.64 54.73
N TYR A 122 -11.60 -12.26 54.18
CA TYR A 122 -11.48 -13.37 53.23
C TYR A 122 -10.70 -12.87 52.02
N ILE A 123 -9.48 -13.38 51.83
CA ILE A 123 -8.74 -13.18 50.60
C ILE A 123 -9.23 -14.29 49.66
N PRO A 124 -9.93 -13.96 48.56
CA PRO A 124 -10.55 -14.96 47.71
C PRO A 124 -9.50 -15.75 46.94
N ASP A 125 -9.39 -17.07 47.14
CA ASP A 125 -8.42 -17.98 46.46
C ASP A 125 -8.48 -17.94 44.93
N ASN A 126 -9.58 -17.42 44.38
CA ASN A 126 -9.73 -17.14 42.97
C ASN A 126 -9.34 -15.68 42.64
N ILE A 127 -8.05 -15.40 42.48
CA ILE A 127 -7.64 -14.14 41.78
C ILE A 127 -8.15 -14.16 40.33
N HIS A 128 -8.36 -15.36 39.79
CA HIS A 128 -9.37 -15.63 38.77
C HIS A 128 -10.80 -15.42 39.32
N SER A 129 -11.10 -14.22 39.82
CA SER A 129 -12.50 -13.83 39.93
C SER A 129 -13.11 -14.09 38.56
N LEU A 130 -14.29 -14.72 38.52
CA LEU A 130 -14.98 -15.02 37.26
C LEU A 130 -14.94 -13.80 36.32
N ASN A 131 -15.02 -12.60 36.89
CA ASN A 131 -14.95 -11.32 36.23
C ASN A 131 -13.58 -10.99 35.60
N MET A 132 -12.46 -11.19 36.29
CA MET A 132 -11.12 -10.85 35.76
C MET A 132 -10.67 -11.82 34.67
N THR A 133 -10.93 -13.12 34.85
CA THR A 133 -10.64 -14.12 33.81
C THR A 133 -11.56 -13.96 32.62
N ASN A 134 -12.82 -13.58 32.83
CA ASN A 134 -13.74 -13.24 31.75
C ASN A 134 -13.26 -11.99 30.98
N ALA A 135 -12.85 -10.92 31.68
CA ALA A 135 -12.30 -9.73 31.05
C ALA A 135 -11.04 -10.04 30.20
N LEU A 136 -10.14 -10.89 30.71
CA LEU A 136 -8.97 -11.35 29.95
C LEU A 136 -9.37 -12.19 28.72
N ASN A 137 -10.38 -13.06 28.85
CA ASN A 137 -10.89 -13.85 27.74
C ASN A 137 -11.55 -12.97 26.67
N VAL A 138 -12.32 -11.95 27.08
CA VAL A 138 -12.90 -10.97 26.15
C VAL A 138 -11.80 -10.22 25.41
N LEU A 139 -10.74 -9.77 26.09
CA LEU A 139 -9.59 -9.11 25.44
C LEU A 139 -8.88 -10.04 24.45
N LYS A 140 -8.71 -11.32 24.80
CA LYS A 140 -8.15 -12.32 23.89
C LYS A 140 -9.03 -12.56 22.67
N GLN A 141 -10.35 -12.69 22.86
CA GLN A 141 -11.30 -12.86 21.75
C GLN A 141 -11.27 -11.65 20.81
N LEU A 142 -11.23 -10.44 21.33
CA LEU A 142 -11.12 -9.22 20.52
C LEU A 142 -9.80 -9.18 19.72
N ARG A 143 -8.68 -9.57 20.34
CA ARG A 143 -7.39 -9.68 19.67
C ARG A 143 -7.43 -10.73 18.55
N ASP A 144 -8.03 -11.88 18.81
CA ASP A 144 -8.08 -12.99 17.86
C ASP A 144 -8.98 -12.64 16.66
N ALA A 145 -10.13 -11.99 16.91
CA ALA A 145 -11.00 -11.47 15.85
C ALA A 145 -10.28 -10.44 14.97
N GLN A 146 -9.61 -9.46 15.58
CA GLN A 146 -8.77 -8.48 14.89
C GLN A 146 -7.70 -9.13 13.99
N GLN A 147 -7.01 -10.13 14.51
CA GLN A 147 -5.98 -10.85 13.76
C GLN A 147 -6.58 -11.63 12.59
N GLN A 148 -7.77 -12.21 12.78
CA GLN A 148 -8.46 -12.97 11.75
C GLN A 148 -8.95 -12.06 10.61
N ASP A 149 -9.45 -10.87 10.92
CA ASP A 149 -9.87 -9.87 9.92
C ASP A 149 -8.69 -9.42 9.05
N TYR A 150 -7.51 -9.19 9.66
CA TYR A 150 -6.27 -8.88 8.94
C TYR A 150 -5.84 -9.96 7.93
N VAL A 151 -6.12 -11.23 8.24
CA VAL A 151 -5.76 -12.37 7.37
C VAL A 151 -6.82 -12.59 6.30
N ALA A 152 -8.10 -12.39 6.61
CA ALA A 152 -9.22 -12.62 5.69
C ALA A 152 -9.28 -11.60 4.54
N ASP A 153 -8.94 -10.33 4.79
CA ASP A 153 -9.04 -9.25 3.79
C ASP A 153 -8.12 -9.49 2.57
N ARG A 154 -6.99 -10.17 2.74
CA ARG A 154 -6.10 -10.51 1.61
C ARG A 154 -6.69 -11.50 0.61
N GLN A 155 -7.63 -12.34 1.02
CA GLN A 155 -8.15 -13.43 0.18
C GLN A 155 -9.57 -13.11 -0.36
N GLY A 156 -10.40 -12.37 0.37
CA GLY A 156 -11.85 -12.35 0.13
C GLY A 156 -12.43 -11.37 -0.91
N TRP A 157 -11.73 -10.32 -1.33
CA TRP A 157 -12.39 -9.24 -2.10
C TRP A 157 -12.83 -9.63 -3.53
N TRP A 158 -12.19 -10.65 -4.11
CA TRP A 158 -12.59 -11.24 -5.38
C TRP A 158 -13.32 -12.57 -5.24
N ASP A 159 -13.33 -13.15 -4.04
CA ASP A 159 -13.93 -14.47 -3.85
C ASP A 159 -15.42 -14.45 -4.15
N TRP A 160 -16.15 -13.37 -3.85
CA TRP A 160 -17.56 -13.25 -4.23
C TRP A 160 -17.79 -13.18 -5.75
N LEU A 161 -16.81 -12.67 -6.50
CA LEU A 161 -16.87 -12.49 -7.95
C LEU A 161 -16.41 -13.75 -8.70
N LEU A 162 -15.53 -14.55 -8.07
CA LEU A 162 -15.04 -15.83 -8.56
C LEU A 162 -15.73 -17.05 -7.97
N SER A 163 -16.60 -16.90 -6.97
CA SER A 163 -17.41 -17.99 -6.40
C SER A 163 -18.85 -17.89 -6.91
N GLY A 164 -19.29 -18.91 -7.63
CA GLY A 164 -20.67 -19.05 -8.09
C GLY A 164 -20.83 -19.40 -9.56
N SER A 165 -22.03 -19.86 -9.93
CA SER A 165 -22.37 -20.27 -11.30
C SER A 165 -22.27 -19.14 -12.33
N TRP A 166 -22.29 -17.87 -11.89
CA TRP A 166 -22.15 -16.70 -12.75
C TRP A 166 -20.73 -16.52 -13.31
N LYS A 167 -19.72 -17.15 -12.70
CA LYS A 167 -18.33 -17.19 -13.19
C LYS A 167 -18.23 -17.66 -14.64
N SER A 168 -19.06 -18.62 -15.06
CA SER A 168 -19.06 -19.09 -16.46
C SER A 168 -19.48 -17.99 -17.44
N LEU A 169 -20.45 -17.17 -17.06
CA LEU A 169 -20.92 -16.04 -17.87
C LEU A 169 -19.88 -14.92 -17.88
N LEU A 170 -19.22 -14.65 -16.75
CA LEU A 170 -18.16 -13.66 -16.64
C LEU A 170 -16.94 -14.05 -17.50
N ILE A 171 -16.51 -15.31 -17.45
CA ILE A 171 -15.39 -15.81 -18.28
C ILE A 171 -15.72 -15.73 -19.77
N LYS A 172 -16.94 -16.13 -20.18
CA LYS A 172 -17.38 -16.02 -21.58
C LYS A 172 -17.43 -14.56 -22.05
N GLY A 173 -17.91 -13.65 -21.19
CA GLY A 173 -17.91 -12.21 -21.44
C GLY A 173 -16.52 -11.63 -21.59
N LEU A 174 -15.60 -11.97 -20.69
CA LEU A 174 -14.22 -11.48 -20.71
C LEU A 174 -13.45 -12.01 -21.92
N LEU A 175 -13.66 -13.27 -22.30
CA LEU A 175 -13.10 -13.84 -23.53
C LEU A 175 -13.65 -13.14 -24.78
N ALA A 176 -14.95 -12.82 -24.83
CA ALA A 176 -15.53 -12.07 -25.94
C ALA A 176 -14.96 -10.65 -26.02
N LEU A 177 -14.85 -9.96 -24.89
CA LEU A 177 -14.26 -8.61 -24.81
C LEU A 177 -12.80 -8.61 -25.26
N PHE A 178 -12.02 -9.60 -24.82
CA PHE A 178 -10.63 -9.79 -25.24
C PHE A 178 -10.51 -10.04 -26.75
N ASN A 179 -11.36 -10.91 -27.31
CA ASN A 179 -11.38 -11.16 -28.75
C ASN A 179 -11.75 -9.91 -29.55
N VAL A 180 -12.73 -9.12 -29.09
CA VAL A 180 -13.11 -7.84 -29.72
C VAL A 180 -11.95 -6.84 -29.66
N MET A 181 -11.27 -6.75 -28.52
CA MET A 181 -10.12 -5.85 -28.34
C MET A 181 -8.95 -6.26 -29.24
N LEU A 182 -8.64 -7.56 -29.32
CA LEU A 182 -7.62 -8.11 -30.20
C LEU A 182 -7.94 -7.85 -31.67
N LEU A 183 -9.19 -8.07 -32.08
CA LEU A 183 -9.67 -7.80 -33.44
C LEU A 183 -9.55 -6.31 -33.77
N PHE A 184 -9.94 -5.42 -32.86
CA PHE A 184 -9.78 -3.97 -33.02
C PHE A 184 -8.30 -3.55 -33.13
N CYS A 185 -7.40 -4.15 -32.33
CA CYS A 185 -5.96 -3.95 -32.44
C CYS A 185 -5.40 -4.41 -33.80
N LEU A 186 -5.86 -5.54 -34.33
CA LEU A 186 -5.44 -6.02 -35.66
C LEU A 186 -5.95 -5.09 -36.77
N PHE A 187 -7.19 -4.64 -36.68
CA PHE A 187 -7.75 -3.68 -37.63
C PHE A 187 -6.98 -2.37 -37.61
N THR A 188 -6.71 -1.80 -36.43
CA THR A 188 -5.94 -0.56 -36.32
C THR A 188 -4.49 -0.72 -36.78
N ALA A 189 -3.82 -1.82 -36.41
CA ALA A 189 -2.46 -2.11 -36.84
C ALA A 189 -2.32 -2.33 -38.35
N CYS A 190 -3.38 -2.79 -39.04
CA CYS A 190 -3.37 -3.01 -40.49
C CYS A 190 -3.83 -1.76 -41.27
N ILE A 191 -4.86 -1.07 -40.80
CA ILE A 191 -5.44 0.10 -41.48
C ILE A 191 -4.49 1.30 -41.45
N ILE A 192 -3.82 1.55 -40.32
CA ILE A 192 -2.90 2.70 -40.16
C ILE A 192 -1.72 2.67 -41.16
N PRO A 193 -0.96 1.56 -41.34
CA PRO A 193 0.12 1.51 -42.32
C PRO A 193 -0.40 1.50 -43.76
N CYS A 194 -1.57 0.89 -44.04
CA CYS A 194 -2.18 0.93 -45.37
C CYS A 194 -2.56 2.36 -45.78
N LEU A 195 -3.19 3.13 -44.89
CA LEU A 195 -3.50 4.55 -45.14
C LEU A 195 -2.23 5.37 -45.33
N ARG A 196 -1.20 5.12 -44.51
CA ARG A 196 0.09 5.82 -44.64
C ARG A 196 0.78 5.51 -45.98
N SER A 197 0.70 4.25 -46.43
CA SER A 197 1.24 3.83 -47.73
C SER A 197 0.54 4.51 -48.89
N ILE A 198 -0.80 4.52 -48.90
CA ILE A 198 -1.60 5.16 -49.96
C ILE A 198 -1.32 6.67 -50.00
N MET A 199 -1.33 7.35 -48.84
CA MET A 199 -1.03 8.79 -48.77
C MET A 199 0.39 9.09 -49.28
N SER A 200 1.38 8.27 -48.90
CA SER A 200 2.76 8.47 -49.37
C SER A 200 2.89 8.25 -50.89
N ASN A 201 2.17 7.29 -51.45
CA ASN A 201 2.19 6.99 -52.88
C ASN A 201 1.48 8.08 -53.69
N MET A 202 0.37 8.60 -53.18
CA MET A 202 -0.32 9.74 -53.79
C MET A 202 0.53 11.01 -53.75
N PHE A 203 1.16 11.32 -52.61
CA PHE A 203 2.00 12.50 -52.47
C PHE A 203 3.23 12.43 -53.39
N LYS A 204 3.87 11.26 -53.51
CA LYS A 204 4.96 11.03 -54.46
C LYS A 204 4.53 11.19 -55.92
N ARG A 205 3.34 10.69 -56.29
CA ARG A 205 2.79 10.88 -57.65
C ARG A 205 2.47 12.34 -57.95
N MET A 206 1.89 13.05 -56.98
CA MET A 206 1.57 14.47 -57.11
C MET A 206 2.82 15.34 -57.21
N LEU A 207 3.81 15.13 -56.32
CA LEU A 207 5.10 15.82 -56.41
C LEU A 207 5.87 15.46 -57.67
N GLY A 208 5.87 14.19 -58.09
CA GLY A 208 6.51 13.75 -59.32
C GLY A 208 5.94 14.45 -60.55
N ASN A 209 4.60 14.49 -60.67
CA ASN A 209 3.94 15.21 -61.77
C ASN A 209 4.18 16.72 -61.69
N TYR A 210 4.17 17.30 -60.49
CA TYR A 210 4.45 18.73 -60.30
C TYR A 210 5.89 19.10 -60.70
N VAL A 211 6.88 18.29 -60.31
CA VAL A 211 8.29 18.49 -60.68
C VAL A 211 8.52 18.29 -62.18
N LEU A 212 7.86 17.32 -62.82
CA LEU A 212 7.94 17.13 -64.28
C LEU A 212 7.33 18.31 -65.05
N VAL A 213 6.21 18.84 -64.57
CA VAL A 213 5.59 20.05 -65.15
C VAL A 213 6.50 21.26 -64.97
N GLN A 214 7.11 21.43 -63.79
CA GLN A 214 8.11 22.48 -63.54
C GLN A 214 9.35 22.35 -64.43
N ARG A 215 9.89 21.13 -64.60
CA ARG A 215 11.02 20.86 -65.51
C ARG A 215 10.70 21.23 -66.95
N ASN A 216 9.53 20.84 -67.45
CA ASN A 216 9.07 21.20 -68.79
C ASN A 216 8.87 22.71 -68.98
N MET A 217 8.58 23.48 -67.92
CA MET A 217 8.50 24.95 -67.99
C MET A 217 9.88 25.62 -67.98
N GLU A 218 10.90 25.00 -67.38
CA GLU A 218 12.29 25.49 -67.33
C GLU A 218 13.11 25.09 -68.59
N ASP A 219 12.83 23.93 -69.18
CA ASP A 219 13.53 23.40 -70.35
C ASP A 219 13.38 24.16 -71.70
N PRO A 220 12.39 25.06 -71.98
CA PRO A 220 12.40 25.82 -73.25
C PRO A 220 13.64 26.71 -73.42
N TYR A 221 14.24 27.21 -72.33
CA TYR A 221 15.49 27.97 -72.41
C TYR A 221 16.70 27.06 -72.64
N ARG A 222 16.68 25.85 -72.05
CA ARG A 222 17.75 24.85 -72.20
C ARG A 222 17.80 24.24 -73.60
N GLN A 223 16.65 24.00 -74.23
CA GLN A 223 16.54 23.52 -75.61
C GLN A 223 17.11 24.56 -76.60
N TYR A 224 16.87 25.86 -76.36
CA TYR A 224 17.41 26.95 -77.18
C TYR A 224 18.94 27.04 -77.07
N ASP A 225 19.49 26.83 -75.88
CA ASP A 225 20.94 26.84 -75.66
C ASP A 225 21.64 25.65 -76.32
N MET A 226 21.03 24.46 -76.31
CA MET A 226 21.56 23.28 -77.02
C MET A 226 21.54 23.45 -78.54
N LEU A 227 20.45 24.01 -79.10
CA LEU A 227 20.37 24.32 -80.54
C LEU A 227 21.40 25.38 -80.95
N ASN A 228 21.57 26.43 -80.14
CA ASN A 228 22.59 27.45 -80.40
C ASN A 228 24.02 26.91 -80.25
N MET A 229 24.26 25.93 -79.37
CA MET A 229 25.57 25.27 -79.28
C MET A 229 25.84 24.37 -80.48
N GLU A 230 24.85 23.59 -80.94
CA GLU A 230 24.98 22.76 -82.14
C GLU A 230 25.22 23.62 -83.38
N GLU A 231 24.48 24.73 -83.53
CA GLU A 231 24.72 25.69 -84.61
C GLU A 231 26.10 26.36 -84.51
N ARG A 232 26.63 26.62 -83.30
CA ARG A 232 27.99 27.17 -83.12
C ARG A 232 29.09 26.16 -83.46
N VAL A 233 28.83 24.86 -83.31
CA VAL A 233 29.77 23.79 -83.68
C VAL A 233 29.74 23.54 -85.19
N GLU A 234 28.56 23.60 -85.81
CA GLU A 234 28.38 23.34 -87.24
C GLU A 234 28.77 24.53 -88.12
N ASN A 235 28.76 25.76 -87.57
CA ASN A 235 29.16 26.97 -88.27
C ASN A 235 30.53 27.53 -87.81
N PRO A 236 31.65 27.05 -88.38
CA PRO A 236 33.01 27.46 -88.02
C PRO A 236 33.33 28.93 -88.38
N TYR A 237 32.45 29.63 -89.10
CA TYR A 237 32.67 31.01 -89.54
C TYR A 237 32.23 32.05 -88.49
N SER A 238 31.41 31.67 -87.49
CA SER A 238 30.90 32.58 -86.45
C SER A 238 31.95 33.01 -85.42
N SER A 239 32.98 32.18 -85.18
CA SER A 239 34.10 32.45 -84.27
C SER A 239 35.10 33.47 -84.84
N LEU A 240 35.21 33.53 -86.18
CA LEU A 240 36.15 34.42 -86.88
C LEU A 240 35.77 35.90 -86.73
N TYR A 241 34.48 36.25 -86.71
CA TYR A 241 34.03 37.63 -86.57
C TYR A 241 34.15 38.19 -85.15
N ARG A 242 34.30 37.34 -84.12
CA ARG A 242 34.43 37.78 -82.71
C ARG A 242 35.87 38.08 -82.31
N THR A 243 36.85 37.69 -83.13
CA THR A 243 38.28 37.91 -82.86
C THR A 243 38.85 39.10 -83.68
N VAL A 244 38.03 39.74 -84.52
CA VAL A 244 38.44 40.84 -85.43
C VAL A 244 37.77 42.19 -85.07
N VAL A 245 37.17 42.30 -83.88
CA VAL A 245 36.69 43.58 -83.32
C VAL A 245 37.27 43.78 -81.92
#